data_AF-A0A7Y7DFC5-F1
#
_entry.id   AF-A0A7Y7DFC5-F1
#
_cell.length_a   1.000
_cell.length_b   1.000
_cell.length_c   1.000
_cell.angle_alpha   90.00
_cell.angle_beta   90.00
_cell.angle_gamma   90.00
#
_symmetry.space_group_name_H-M   'P 1'
#
loop_
_entity.id
_entity.type
_entity.pdbx_description
1 polymer ?
#
loop_
_entity_poly.entity_id
_entity_poly.type
_entity_poly.pdbx_seq_one_letter_code
_entity_poly.pdbx_strand_id
1 'polypeptide(L)'
;MKKVFTFFFILLAMFSCQDETDPLHPIFDRDWVFTGYQSSWAPNPTFYPISDSLYTYRFNSNGDFSKTLGSYELTGTFQIEEDQVNQREFLFLEYDQRSYQLHQSSNGFPLIHSCTAGSETLVFEDSETLFGSWSACDGPILFFARK
;
A
#
# COMPACT_ATOMS: atom_id res chain seq x y z
N MET A 1 -25.69 16.67 -52.91
CA MET A 1 -26.14 16.08 -51.63
C MET A 1 -25.28 14.90 -51.13
N LYS A 2 -24.46 14.23 -51.95
CA LYS A 2 -23.60 13.11 -51.51
C LYS A 2 -22.29 13.49 -50.79
N LYS A 3 -21.78 14.72 -50.98
CA LYS A 3 -20.47 15.14 -50.43
C LYS A 3 -20.51 15.69 -48.99
N VAL A 4 -21.70 16.04 -48.50
CA VAL A 4 -21.89 16.55 -47.12
C VAL A 4 -21.88 15.40 -46.11
N PHE A 5 -22.38 14.22 -46.51
CA PHE A 5 -22.41 13.03 -45.66
C PHE A 5 -21.01 12.48 -45.35
N THR A 6 -20.05 12.61 -46.26
CA THR A 6 -18.68 12.13 -46.05
C THR A 6 -17.94 12.95 -45.01
N PHE A 7 -18.25 14.24 -44.87
CA PHE A 7 -17.61 15.11 -43.89
C PHE A 7 -18.10 14.85 -42.46
N PHE A 8 -19.38 14.48 -42.30
CA PHE A 8 -19.96 14.17 -40.99
C PHE A 8 -19.45 12.83 -40.41
N PHE A 9 -19.09 11.87 -41.28
CA PHE A 9 -18.56 10.57 -40.85
C PHE A 9 -17.10 10.63 -40.36
N ILE A 10 -16.32 11.60 -40.82
CA ILE A 10 -14.92 11.79 -40.40
C ILE A 10 -14.84 12.49 -39.03
N LEU A 11 -15.82 13.35 -38.71
CA LEU A 11 -15.86 14.08 -37.44
C LEU A 11 -16.22 13.20 -36.23
N LEU A 12 -16.98 12.11 -36.45
CA LEU A 12 -17.32 11.13 -35.40
C LEU A 12 -16.16 10.20 -35.05
N ALA A 13 -15.16 10.04 -35.92
CA ALA A 13 -13.99 9.20 -35.65
C ALA A 13 -12.98 9.86 -34.70
N MET A 14 -13.08 11.18 -34.47
CA MET A 14 -12.15 11.92 -33.61
C MET A 14 -12.59 12.00 -32.14
N PHE A 15 -13.78 11.50 -31.80
CA PHE A 15 -14.27 11.40 -30.42
C PHE A 15 -14.07 10.02 -29.79
N SER A 16 -13.43 9.08 -30.50
CA SER A 16 -13.05 7.78 -29.94
C SER A 16 -11.62 7.82 -29.39
N CYS A 17 -11.29 8.84 -28.60
CA CYS A 17 -10.31 8.61 -27.54
C CYS A 17 -11.03 7.73 -26.53
N GLN A 18 -10.81 6.41 -26.63
CA GLN A 18 -10.93 5.57 -25.45
C GLN A 18 -10.03 6.24 -24.42
N ASP A 19 -10.61 6.69 -23.31
CA ASP A 19 -9.84 6.93 -22.10
C ASP A 19 -9.02 5.66 -21.90
N GLU A 20 -7.71 5.74 -22.15
CA GLU A 20 -6.77 4.77 -21.63
C GLU A 20 -6.95 4.89 -20.12
N THR A 21 -7.77 4.01 -19.55
CA THR A 21 -7.82 3.82 -18.11
C THR A 21 -6.39 3.46 -17.74
N ASP A 22 -5.67 4.42 -17.15
CA ASP A 22 -4.35 4.18 -16.58
C ASP A 22 -4.42 2.86 -15.81
N PRO A 23 -3.46 1.94 -16.00
CA PRO A 23 -3.46 0.69 -15.27
C PRO A 23 -3.55 1.01 -13.77
N LEU A 24 -4.57 0.45 -13.10
CA LEU A 24 -4.71 0.57 -11.65
C LEU A 24 -3.38 0.20 -11.00
N HIS A 25 -2.85 1.10 -10.16
CA HIS A 25 -1.59 0.90 -9.45
C HIS A 25 -1.59 -0.49 -8.78
N PRO A 26 -0.48 -1.25 -8.82
CA PRO A 26 -0.40 -2.63 -8.29
C PRO A 26 -0.86 -2.82 -6.85
N ILE A 27 -0.96 -1.73 -6.08
CA ILE A 27 -1.32 -1.69 -4.67
C ILE A 27 -2.80 -1.97 -4.40
N PHE A 28 -3.67 -1.67 -5.38
CA PHE A 28 -5.12 -1.69 -5.20
C PHE A 28 -5.75 -3.07 -5.38
N ASP A 29 -6.94 -3.24 -4.80
CA ASP A 29 -7.85 -4.38 -4.97
C ASP A 29 -7.24 -5.74 -4.56
N ARG A 30 -6.24 -5.73 -3.68
CA ARG A 30 -5.51 -6.92 -3.21
C ARG A 30 -5.18 -6.80 -1.73
N ASP A 31 -5.00 -7.96 -1.11
CA ASP A 31 -4.56 -8.05 0.28
C ASP A 31 -3.04 -8.25 0.31
N TRP A 32 -2.37 -7.49 1.16
CA TRP A 32 -0.93 -7.56 1.38
C TRP A 32 -0.68 -8.22 2.73
N VAL A 33 -0.17 -9.44 2.73
CA VAL A 33 -0.11 -10.30 3.91
C VAL A 33 1.31 -10.36 4.44
N PHE A 34 1.49 -10.18 5.73
CA PHE A 34 2.79 -10.31 6.39
C PHE A 34 3.37 -11.72 6.19
N THR A 35 4.55 -11.82 5.59
CA THR A 35 5.18 -13.09 5.20
C THR A 35 6.48 -13.40 5.92
N GLY A 36 7.03 -12.45 6.68
CA GLY A 36 8.25 -12.69 7.44
C GLY A 36 9.00 -11.42 7.78
N TYR A 37 10.13 -11.60 8.46
CA TYR A 37 10.95 -10.48 8.93
C TYR A 37 12.45 -10.76 8.86
N GLN A 38 13.22 -9.68 8.87
CA GLN A 38 14.69 -9.70 8.93
C GLN A 38 15.20 -8.72 9.98
N SER A 39 16.38 -8.98 10.52
CA SER A 39 17.08 -8.00 11.35
C SER A 39 17.56 -6.83 10.50
N SER A 40 17.35 -5.60 10.96
CA SER A 40 17.90 -4.37 10.38
C SER A 40 19.38 -4.13 10.74
N TRP A 41 19.96 -4.95 11.64
CA TRP A 41 21.28 -4.73 12.24
C TRP A 41 22.33 -5.77 11.85
N ALA A 42 21.89 -6.88 11.26
CA ALA A 42 22.80 -7.93 10.86
C ALA A 42 23.38 -7.61 9.47
N PRO A 43 24.69 -7.73 9.26
CA PRO A 43 25.30 -7.50 7.95
C PRO A 43 24.84 -8.51 6.89
N ASN A 44 24.41 -9.70 7.32
CA ASN A 44 23.78 -10.73 6.48
C ASN A 44 22.54 -11.24 7.22
N PRO A 45 21.40 -10.54 7.14
CA PRO A 45 20.23 -10.90 7.92
C PRO A 45 19.59 -12.18 7.40
N THR A 46 19.27 -13.09 8.31
CA THR A 46 18.45 -14.26 7.99
C THR A 46 16.99 -13.83 7.87
N PHE A 47 16.32 -14.25 6.79
CA PHE A 47 14.87 -14.12 6.65
C PHE A 47 14.15 -15.19 7.47
N TYR A 48 13.20 -14.76 8.31
CA TYR A 48 12.35 -15.64 9.10
C TYR A 48 10.93 -15.65 8.51
N PRO A 49 10.55 -16.70 7.75
CA PRO A 49 9.25 -16.77 7.10
C PRO A 49 8.11 -17.02 8.09
N ILE A 50 6.92 -16.51 7.74
CA ILE A 50 5.66 -16.70 8.46
C ILE A 50 4.59 -17.10 7.45
N SER A 51 3.97 -18.27 7.65
CA SER A 51 2.96 -18.83 6.74
C SER A 51 1.53 -18.39 7.06
N ASP A 52 1.20 -18.29 8.35
CA ASP A 52 -0.18 -18.20 8.85
C ASP A 52 -0.44 -16.86 9.55
N SER A 53 -0.10 -15.78 8.86
CA SER A 53 -0.30 -14.43 9.38
C SER A 53 -1.75 -13.97 9.24
N LEU A 54 -2.30 -13.44 10.33
CA LEU A 54 -3.55 -12.67 10.36
C LEU A 54 -3.29 -11.15 10.25
N TYR A 55 -2.08 -10.78 9.85
CA TYR A 55 -1.69 -9.40 9.63
C TYR A 55 -1.72 -9.10 8.14
N THR A 56 -2.68 -8.27 7.74
CA THR A 56 -2.92 -7.87 6.35
C THR A 56 -3.13 -6.36 6.20
N TYR A 57 -2.82 -5.83 5.02
CA TYR A 57 -3.27 -4.53 4.55
C TYR A 57 -4.16 -4.68 3.33
N ARG A 58 -5.09 -3.74 3.16
CA ARG A 58 -5.87 -3.57 1.94
C ARG A 58 -5.95 -2.08 1.60
N PHE A 59 -5.62 -1.76 0.35
CA PHE A 59 -5.61 -0.39 -0.15
C PHE A 59 -6.69 -0.19 -1.20
N ASN A 60 -7.46 0.89 -1.05
CA ASN A 60 -8.57 1.23 -1.92
C ASN A 60 -8.18 2.39 -2.85
N SER A 61 -8.72 2.39 -4.06
CA SER A 61 -8.45 3.41 -5.09
C SER A 61 -8.90 4.83 -4.72
N ASN A 62 -9.71 4.98 -3.67
CA ASN A 62 -10.14 6.26 -3.13
C ASN A 62 -9.12 6.89 -2.14
N GLY A 63 -7.99 6.21 -1.88
CA GLY A 63 -6.97 6.68 -0.94
C GLY A 63 -7.15 6.20 0.50
N ASP A 64 -8.14 5.35 0.77
CA ASP A 64 -8.33 4.73 2.08
C ASP A 64 -7.59 3.39 2.18
N PHE A 65 -7.18 3.01 3.39
CA PHE A 65 -6.67 1.67 3.67
C PHE A 65 -7.29 1.07 4.91
N SER A 66 -7.25 -0.26 4.98
CA SER A 66 -7.45 -1.00 6.22
C SER A 66 -6.25 -1.91 6.52
N LYS A 67 -5.99 -2.09 7.80
CA LYS A 67 -4.97 -2.98 8.36
C LYS A 67 -5.65 -3.91 9.36
N THR A 68 -5.53 -5.20 9.16
CA THR A 68 -6.00 -6.20 10.10
C THR A 68 -4.85 -6.73 10.92
N LEU A 69 -5.05 -6.87 12.23
CA LEU A 69 -4.13 -7.47 13.19
C LEU A 69 -4.91 -8.48 14.03
N GLY A 70 -5.05 -9.71 13.53
CA GLY A 70 -5.86 -10.73 14.20
C GLY A 70 -7.34 -10.31 14.21
N SER A 71 -7.88 -10.00 15.39
CA SER A 71 -9.28 -9.55 15.55
C SER A 71 -9.47 -8.04 15.47
N TYR A 72 -8.39 -7.27 15.32
CA TYR A 72 -8.44 -5.81 15.27
C TYR A 72 -8.36 -5.32 13.84
N GLU A 73 -9.14 -4.29 13.54
CA GLU A 73 -9.07 -3.56 12.29
C GLU A 73 -8.73 -2.10 12.57
N LEU A 74 -7.72 -1.62 11.86
CA LEU A 74 -7.28 -0.25 11.84
C LEU A 74 -7.58 0.30 10.45
N THR A 75 -8.00 1.55 10.39
CA THR A 75 -8.33 2.25 9.14
C THR A 75 -7.62 3.60 9.09
N GLY A 76 -7.50 4.14 7.89
CA GLY A 76 -6.91 5.44 7.66
C GLY A 76 -6.82 5.78 6.18
N THR A 77 -6.03 6.80 5.87
CA THR A 77 -5.74 7.24 4.51
C THR A 77 -4.28 6.98 4.16
N PHE A 78 -3.98 6.91 2.88
CA PHE A 78 -2.60 6.80 2.42
C PHE A 78 -2.31 7.66 1.20
N GLN A 79 -1.04 7.97 1.02
CA GLN A 79 -0.50 8.65 -0.15
C GLN A 79 0.67 7.86 -0.72
N ILE A 80 0.79 7.88 -2.05
CA ILE A 80 1.92 7.32 -2.76
C ILE A 80 2.86 8.46 -3.12
N GLU A 81 4.13 8.36 -2.73
CA GLU A 81 5.17 9.29 -3.14
C GLU A 81 6.27 8.55 -3.90
N GLU A 82 6.68 9.13 -5.02
CA GLU A 82 7.78 8.63 -5.85
C GLU A 82 9.07 9.40 -5.55
N ASP A 83 10.10 8.71 -5.09
CA ASP A 83 11.46 9.22 -5.10
C ASP A 83 12.10 8.95 -6.47
N GLN A 84 12.05 9.96 -7.33
CA GLN A 84 12.61 9.88 -8.68
C GLN A 84 14.14 9.71 -8.70
N VAL A 85 14.85 10.05 -7.63
CA VAL A 85 16.31 9.93 -7.55
C VAL A 85 16.71 8.48 -7.30
N ASN A 86 16.00 7.83 -6.38
CA ASN A 86 16.28 6.45 -5.98
C ASN A 86 15.39 5.41 -6.67
N GLN A 87 14.46 5.85 -7.53
CA GLN A 87 13.46 5.02 -8.22
C GLN A 87 12.69 4.13 -7.24
N ARG A 88 12.19 4.74 -6.15
CA ARG A 88 11.40 4.05 -5.13
C ARG A 88 10.05 4.69 -4.93
N GLU A 89 9.09 3.85 -4.62
CA GLU A 89 7.74 4.25 -4.24
C GLU A 89 7.53 4.01 -2.75
N PHE A 90 6.96 5.01 -2.08
CA PHE A 90 6.64 4.99 -0.66
C PHE A 90 5.14 5.13 -0.47
N LEU A 91 4.60 4.37 0.47
CA LEU A 91 3.24 4.50 0.96
C LEU A 91 3.30 5.15 2.34
N PHE A 92 2.78 6.37 2.45
CA PHE A 92 2.62 7.06 3.72
C PHE A 92 1.21 6.84 4.23
N LEU A 93 1.08 6.12 5.35
CA LEU A 93 -0.19 5.74 5.96
C LEU A 93 -0.45 6.63 7.17
N GLU A 94 -1.63 7.23 7.23
CA GLU A 94 -2.14 8.00 8.37
C GLU A 94 -3.37 7.31 8.95
N TYR A 95 -3.30 6.92 10.22
CA TYR A 95 -4.39 6.19 10.88
C TYR A 95 -5.47 7.12 11.40
N ASP A 96 -6.73 6.68 11.27
CA ASP A 96 -7.86 7.33 11.91
C ASP A 96 -7.69 7.35 13.42
N GLN A 97 -7.81 8.52 14.03
CA GLN A 97 -7.62 8.70 15.48
C GLN A 97 -8.49 7.75 16.31
N ARG A 98 -9.72 7.48 15.85
CA ARG A 98 -10.64 6.55 16.51
C ARG A 98 -10.15 5.10 16.45
N SER A 99 -9.70 4.63 15.28
CA SER A 99 -9.22 3.24 15.12
C SER A 99 -7.96 3.03 15.97
N TYR A 100 -7.07 4.02 15.96
CA TYR A 100 -5.84 4.04 16.75
C TYR A 100 -6.09 4.02 18.26
N GLN A 101 -7.03 4.85 18.76
CA GLN A 101 -7.38 4.90 20.20
C GLN A 101 -8.07 3.62 20.68
N LEU A 102 -8.98 3.06 19.87
CA LEU A 102 -9.63 1.78 20.17
C LEU A 102 -8.57 0.69 20.34
N HIS A 103 -7.64 0.59 19.41
CA HIS A 103 -6.56 -0.36 19.47
C HIS A 103 -5.68 -0.18 20.72
N GLN A 104 -5.21 1.04 21.01
CA GLN A 104 -4.41 1.32 22.22
C GLN A 104 -5.15 0.96 23.53
N SER A 105 -6.43 1.31 23.65
CA SER A 105 -7.21 1.06 24.86
C SER A 105 -7.50 -0.43 25.11
N SER A 106 -7.40 -1.26 24.07
CA SER A 106 -7.73 -2.68 24.10
C SER A 106 -6.55 -3.62 24.44
N ASN A 107 -5.45 -3.08 24.99
CA ASN A 107 -4.18 -3.80 25.18
C ASN A 107 -3.61 -4.41 23.89
N GLY A 108 -4.00 -3.87 22.72
CA GLY A 108 -3.48 -4.32 21.44
C GLY A 108 -1.98 -4.04 21.32
N PHE A 109 -1.26 -4.88 20.58
CA PHE A 109 0.17 -4.70 20.29
C PHE A 109 0.41 -3.32 19.64
N PRO A 110 1.25 -2.42 20.19
CA PRO A 110 1.50 -1.11 19.59
C PRO A 110 1.73 -1.25 18.08
N LEU A 111 1.13 -0.37 17.28
CA LEU A 111 1.15 -0.39 15.81
C LEU A 111 2.42 -1.06 15.29
N ILE A 112 2.26 -2.27 14.76
CA ILE A 112 3.41 -3.06 14.33
C ILE A 112 4.12 -2.26 13.23
N HIS A 113 5.41 -1.99 13.44
CA HIS A 113 6.39 -1.32 12.55
C HIS A 113 6.45 0.21 12.45
N SER A 114 5.86 0.97 13.37
CA SER A 114 6.14 2.41 13.50
C SER A 114 6.57 2.86 14.90
N CYS A 115 7.50 3.82 14.92
CA CYS A 115 7.84 4.61 16.11
C CYS A 115 6.97 5.83 16.31
N THR A 116 6.32 6.25 15.24
CA THR A 116 5.51 7.45 15.19
C THR A 116 4.08 7.04 15.48
N ALA A 117 3.50 7.64 16.53
CA ALA A 117 2.11 7.41 16.86
C ALA A 117 1.20 7.83 15.70
N GLY A 118 0.39 6.90 15.21
CA GLY A 118 -0.67 7.20 14.25
C GLY A 118 -0.25 7.29 12.78
N SER A 119 0.99 6.97 12.42
CA SER A 119 1.41 6.86 11.02
C SER A 119 2.42 5.74 10.78
N GLU A 120 2.47 5.22 9.56
CA GLU A 120 3.40 4.18 9.10
C GLU A 120 3.90 4.50 7.69
N THR A 121 5.08 3.99 7.36
CA THR A 121 5.60 4.04 5.98
C THR A 121 5.89 2.63 5.50
N LEU A 122 5.39 2.30 4.32
CA LEU A 122 5.75 1.08 3.58
C LEU A 122 6.50 1.47 2.31
N VAL A 123 7.35 0.57 1.83
CA VAL A 123 8.16 0.77 0.64
C VAL A 123 7.93 -0.42 -0.28
N PHE A 124 7.82 -0.17 -1.59
CA PHE A 124 7.85 -1.24 -2.59
C PHE A 124 9.27 -1.76 -2.74
N GLU A 125 9.46 -3.06 -2.47
CA GLU A 125 10.67 -3.78 -2.89
C GLU A 125 10.54 -4.17 -4.37
N ASP A 126 9.36 -4.66 -4.75
CA ASP A 126 8.96 -4.96 -6.12
C ASP A 126 7.42 -4.90 -6.25
N SER A 127 6.87 -5.32 -7.40
CA SER A 127 5.42 -5.27 -7.66
C SER A 127 4.58 -6.22 -6.79
N GLU A 128 5.22 -7.18 -6.11
CA GLU A 128 4.59 -8.24 -5.34
C GLU A 128 4.95 -8.16 -3.84
N THR A 129 5.91 -7.32 -3.47
CA THR A 129 6.48 -7.24 -2.13
C THR A 129 6.54 -5.80 -1.62
N LEU A 130 5.94 -5.57 -0.46
CA LEU A 130 6.13 -4.38 0.35
C LEU A 130 7.01 -4.72 1.56
N PHE A 131 7.74 -3.74 2.05
CA PHE A 131 8.32 -3.83 3.39
C PHE A 131 8.08 -2.58 4.22
N GLY A 132 7.95 -2.78 5.52
CA GLY A 132 7.87 -1.74 6.54
C GLY A 132 8.98 -1.94 7.57
N SER A 133 9.40 -0.88 8.22
CA SER A 133 10.37 -0.94 9.31
C SER A 133 10.09 0.17 10.31
N TRP A 134 10.36 -0.11 11.58
CA TRP A 134 10.41 0.89 12.64
C TRP A 134 11.47 1.97 12.38
N SER A 135 12.27 1.85 11.31
CA SER A 135 13.18 2.89 10.84
C SER A 135 14.10 3.38 11.96
N ALA A 136 13.83 4.56 12.53
CA ALA A 136 14.63 5.23 13.56
C ALA A 136 14.60 4.60 14.96
N CYS A 137 13.83 3.54 15.22
CA CYS A 137 13.85 2.82 16.52
C CYS A 137 14.26 1.37 16.41
N ASP A 138 15.10 1.05 15.44
CA ASP A 138 15.89 -0.17 15.48
C ASP A 138 15.10 -1.49 15.43
N GLY A 139 13.83 -1.45 14.98
CA GLY A 139 13.00 -2.64 14.80
C GLY A 139 13.36 -3.43 13.53
N PRO A 140 12.90 -4.70 13.43
CA PRO A 140 13.15 -5.53 12.26
C PRO A 140 12.48 -4.96 10.99
N ILE A 141 12.94 -5.41 9.82
CA ILE A 141 12.25 -5.16 8.57
C ILE A 141 11.16 -6.23 8.43
N LEU A 142 9.93 -5.80 8.20
CA LEU A 142 8.78 -6.67 7.99
C LEU A 142 8.39 -6.68 6.52
N PHE A 143 8.17 -7.87 5.97
CA PHE A 143 7.85 -8.06 4.57
C PHE A 143 6.39 -8.50 4.42
N PHE A 144 5.74 -7.98 3.40
CA PHE A 144 4.35 -8.26 3.06
C PHE A 144 4.29 -8.65 1.59
N ALA A 145 3.69 -9.79 1.29
CA ALA A 145 3.51 -10.24 -0.08
C ALA A 145 2.04 -10.12 -0.48
N ARG A 146 1.83 -9.83 -1.76
CA ARG A 146 0.52 -9.83 -2.40
C ARG A 146 -0.12 -11.22 -2.33
N LYS A 147 -1.43 -11.27 -2.04
CA LYS A 147 -2.29 -12.46 -2.18
C LYS A 147 -3.52 -12.21 -3.07
#